data_AF-A0A944KZM7-F1
#
_entry.id   AF-A0A944KZM7-F1
#
_cell.length_a   1.000
_cell.length_b   1.000
_cell.length_c   1.000
_cell.angle_alpha   90.00
_cell.angle_beta   90.00
_cell.angle_gamma   90.00
#
_symmetry.space_group_name_H-M   'P 1'
#
loop_
_entity.id
_entity.type
_entity.pdbx_description
1 polymer ?
#
loop_
_entity_poly.entity_id
_entity_poly.type
_entity_poly.pdbx_seq_one_letter_code
_entity_poly.pdbx_strand_id
1 'polypeptide(L)'
;MFDRHYFTARRIALGLSVEELADELQISPSTVYRWESGATCPSLRILVPVTRVLCVPLLALVRDDGSDDRRIAEALDSLLRLDMHKEIVA
;
A
#
# COMPACT_ATOMS: atom_id res chain seq x y z
N MET A 1 -9.44 2.51 1.11
CA MET A 1 -9.31 1.32 0.21
C MET A 1 -8.15 0.40 0.66
N PHE A 2 -8.10 -0.88 0.23
CA PHE A 2 -6.96 -1.79 0.52
C PHE A 2 -5.66 -1.28 -0.13
N ASP A 3 -4.57 -1.17 0.65
CA ASP A 3 -3.28 -0.73 0.14
C ASP A 3 -2.44 -1.90 -0.39
N ARG A 4 -2.59 -2.18 -1.68
CA ARG A 4 -1.84 -3.25 -2.36
C ARG A 4 -0.32 -3.01 -2.38
N HIS A 5 0.11 -1.74 -2.42
CA HIS A 5 1.54 -1.42 -2.52
C HIS A 5 2.23 -1.68 -1.19
N TYR A 6 1.61 -1.24 -0.09
CA TYR A 6 2.09 -1.56 1.25
C TYR A 6 2.07 -3.07 1.50
N PHE A 7 0.98 -3.76 1.13
CA PHE A 7 0.89 -5.22 1.26
C PHE A 7 2.04 -5.95 0.55
N THR A 8 2.30 -5.63 -0.73
CA THR A 8 3.39 -6.23 -1.51
C THR A 8 4.75 -5.93 -0.90
N ALA A 9 5.01 -4.68 -0.54
CA ALA A 9 6.27 -4.28 0.07
C ALA A 9 6.51 -5.01 1.40
N ARG A 10 5.47 -5.17 2.23
CA ARG A 10 5.58 -5.88 3.51
C ARG A 10 5.84 -7.37 3.31
N ARG A 11 5.16 -8.04 2.38
CA ARG A 11 5.42 -9.46 2.04
C ARG A 11 6.88 -9.65 1.64
N ILE A 12 7.38 -8.82 0.72
CA ILE A 12 8.77 -8.88 0.25
C ILE A 12 9.76 -8.62 1.40
N ALA A 13 9.49 -7.64 2.26
CA ALA A 13 10.35 -7.35 3.41
C ALA A 13 10.44 -8.51 4.43
N LEU A 14 9.42 -9.38 4.47
CA LEU A 14 9.44 -10.62 5.26
C LEU A 14 10.11 -11.78 4.53
N GLY A 15 10.54 -11.61 3.29
CA GLY A 15 11.15 -12.66 2.46
C GLY A 15 10.17 -13.72 1.97
N LEU A 16 8.86 -13.48 2.10
CA LEU A 16 7.84 -14.44 1.69
C LEU A 16 7.65 -14.40 0.17
N SER A 17 7.72 -15.56 -0.48
CA SER A 17 7.20 -15.75 -1.84
C SER A 17 5.67 -15.62 -1.87
N VAL A 18 5.10 -15.52 -3.07
CA VAL A 18 3.64 -15.48 -3.23
C VAL A 18 3.04 -16.83 -2.87
N GLU A 19 3.74 -17.90 -3.20
CA GLU A 19 3.38 -19.29 -2.94
C GLU A 19 3.35 -19.55 -1.44
N GLU A 20 4.40 -19.18 -0.69
CA GLU A 20 4.43 -19.34 0.78
C GLU A 20 3.31 -18.55 1.47
N LEU A 21 3.07 -17.30 1.06
CA LEU A 21 1.97 -16.52 1.64
C LEU A 21 0.60 -17.15 1.33
N ALA A 22 0.41 -17.66 0.11
CA ALA A 22 -0.83 -18.29 -0.29
C ALA A 22 -1.08 -19.59 0.49
N ASP A 23 -0.03 -20.39 0.72
CA ASP A 23 -0.09 -21.62 1.51
C ASP A 23 -0.44 -21.33 2.98
N GLU A 24 0.21 -20.33 3.59
CA GLU A 24 -0.10 -19.87 4.96
C GLU A 24 -1.55 -19.38 5.12
N LEU A 25 -2.10 -18.76 4.06
CA LEU A 25 -3.47 -18.25 4.04
C LEU A 25 -4.50 -19.28 3.53
N GLN A 26 -4.06 -20.46 3.10
CA GLN A 26 -4.88 -21.50 2.47
C GLN A 26 -5.71 -20.98 1.29
N ILE A 27 -5.09 -20.18 0.42
CA ILE A 27 -5.70 -19.64 -0.81
C ILE A 27 -4.84 -19.99 -2.03
N SER A 28 -5.35 -19.75 -3.24
CA SER A 28 -4.52 -19.92 -4.44
C SER A 28 -3.48 -18.80 -4.56
N PRO A 29 -2.25 -19.08 -5.04
CA PRO A 29 -1.27 -18.04 -5.40
C PRO A 29 -1.83 -17.00 -6.37
N SER A 30 -2.68 -17.42 -7.32
CA SER A 30 -3.38 -16.53 -8.26
C SER A 30 -4.26 -15.47 -7.57
N THR A 31 -4.75 -15.75 -6.36
CA THR A 31 -5.51 -14.78 -5.56
C THR A 31 -4.61 -13.66 -5.05
N VAL A 32 -3.42 -13.99 -4.56
CA VAL A 32 -2.42 -13.02 -4.10
C VAL A 32 -1.92 -12.16 -5.27
N TYR A 33 -1.55 -12.77 -6.41
CA TYR A 33 -1.16 -12.02 -7.62
C TYR A 33 -2.23 -11.00 -8.06
N ARG A 34 -3.51 -11.35 -7.96
CA ARG A 34 -4.62 -10.44 -8.27
C ARG A 34 -4.79 -9.32 -7.25
N TRP A 35 -4.45 -9.54 -5.98
CA TRP A 35 -4.41 -8.46 -4.98
C TRP A 35 -3.27 -7.49 -5.25
N GLU A 36 -2.05 -8.00 -5.49
CA GLU A 36 -0.86 -7.18 -5.72
C GLU A 36 -0.96 -6.37 -7.02
N SER A 37 -1.56 -6.93 -8.07
CA SER A 37 -1.83 -6.21 -9.32
C SER A 37 -3.00 -5.21 -9.22
N GLY A 38 -3.82 -5.30 -8.17
CA GLY A 38 -5.02 -4.47 -8.01
C GLY A 38 -6.23 -4.96 -8.82
N ALA A 39 -6.14 -6.12 -9.47
CA ALA A 39 -7.25 -6.73 -10.19
C ALA A 39 -8.44 -7.09 -9.26
N THR A 40 -8.15 -7.38 -7.99
CA THR A 40 -9.16 -7.52 -6.93
C THR A 40 -8.67 -7.02 -5.59
N CYS A 41 -9.61 -6.74 -4.69
CA CYS A 41 -9.30 -6.49 -3.29
C CYS A 41 -9.67 -7.70 -2.41
N PRO A 42 -8.89 -7.99 -1.35
CA PRO A 42 -9.26 -8.95 -0.33
C PRO A 42 -10.52 -8.51 0.42
N SER A 43 -11.32 -9.48 0.88
CA SER A 43 -12.43 -9.19 1.80
C SER A 43 -11.91 -8.91 3.22
N LEU A 44 -12.73 -8.25 4.05
CA LEU A 44 -12.38 -8.06 5.47
C LEU A 44 -12.12 -9.38 6.22
N ARG A 45 -12.80 -10.47 5.82
CA ARG A 45 -12.61 -11.79 6.44
C ARG A 45 -11.21 -12.34 6.22
N ILE A 46 -10.65 -12.18 5.02
CA ILE A 46 -9.30 -12.69 4.69
C ILE A 46 -8.21 -11.74 5.15
N LEU A 47 -8.52 -10.45 5.36
CA LEU A 47 -7.55 -9.48 5.89
C LEU A 47 -7.11 -9.77 7.33
N VAL A 48 -7.97 -10.35 8.18
CA VAL A 48 -7.59 -10.69 9.55
C VAL A 48 -6.51 -11.80 9.63
N PRO A 49 -6.59 -12.88 8.83
CA PRO A 49 -5.46 -13.80 8.66
C PRO A 49 -4.20 -13.11 8.09
N VAL A 50 -4.36 -12.25 7.08
CA VAL A 50 -3.22 -11.54 6.45
C VAL A 50 -2.44 -10.72 7.47
N THR A 51 -3.10 -9.99 8.37
CA THR A 51 -2.42 -9.17 9.39
C THR A 51 -1.54 -10.00 10.31
N ARG A 52 -1.92 -11.26 10.59
CA ARG A 52 -1.15 -12.19 11.41
C ARG A 52 0.10 -12.66 10.67
N VAL A 53 -0.04 -13.11 9.43
CA VAL A 53 1.10 -13.59 8.61
C VAL A 53 2.08 -12.44 8.34
N LEU A 54 1.58 -11.25 8.04
CA LEU A 54 2.41 -10.08 7.75
C LEU A 54 2.91 -9.34 8.99
N CYS A 55 2.49 -9.75 10.19
CA CYS A 55 2.84 -9.12 11.47
C CYS A 55 2.63 -7.59 11.44
N VAL A 56 1.43 -7.15 11.04
CA VAL A 56 1.05 -5.72 10.97
C VAL A 56 -0.38 -5.51 11.47
N PRO A 57 -0.74 -4.33 12.01
CA PRO A 57 -2.12 -4.03 12.34
C PRO A 57 -2.99 -3.92 11.08
N LEU A 58 -4.30 -4.22 11.19
CA LEU A 58 -5.24 -4.13 10.07
C LEU A 58 -5.24 -2.75 9.40
N LEU A 59 -5.11 -1.69 10.22
CA LEU A 59 -5.09 -0.32 9.73
C LEU A 59 -3.90 -0.06 8.77
N ALA A 60 -2.79 -0.79 8.90
CA ALA A 60 -1.66 -0.64 7.98
C ALA A 60 -1.97 -1.15 6.57
N LEU A 61 -2.96 -2.03 6.40
CA LEU A 61 -3.37 -2.58 5.09
C LEU A 61 -4.47 -1.76 4.42
N VAL A 62 -4.93 -0.67 5.07
CA VAL A 62 -6.03 0.16 4.59
C VAL A 62 -5.53 1.60 4.47
N ARG A 63 -5.66 2.18 3.27
CA ARG A 63 -5.38 3.59 3.03
C ARG A 63 -6.66 4.41 3.09
N ASP A 64 -6.55 5.65 3.56
CA ASP A 64 -7.55 6.68 3.28
C ASP A 64 -7.40 7.10 1.81
N ASP A 65 -8.47 7.03 1.03
CA ASP A 65 -8.44 7.18 -0.43
C ASP A 65 -8.59 8.64 -0.91
N GLY A 66 -8.55 9.63 0.00
CA GLY A 66 -8.75 11.03 -0.39
C GLY A 66 -8.01 12.11 0.39
N SER A 67 -7.38 11.82 1.53
CA SER A 67 -6.72 12.85 2.35
C SER A 67 -5.31 13.17 1.87
N ASP A 68 -4.53 12.14 1.57
CA ASP A 68 -3.07 12.29 1.48
C ASP A 68 -2.65 12.73 0.09
N ASP A 69 -3.25 12.19 -0.98
CA ASP A 69 -2.91 12.57 -2.35
C ASP A 69 -3.19 14.06 -2.62
N ARG A 70 -4.30 14.59 -2.07
CA ARG A 70 -4.62 16.02 -2.18
C ARG A 70 -3.71 16.89 -1.34
N ARG A 71 -3.41 16.51 -0.09
CA ARG A 71 -2.47 17.24 0.78
C ARG A 71 -1.06 17.23 0.22
N ILE A 72 -0.61 16.11 -0.35
CA ILE A 72 0.70 15.98 -0.99
C ILE A 72 0.74 16.85 -2.25
N ALA A 73 -0.30 16.84 -3.08
CA ALA A 73 -0.38 17.71 -4.25
C ALA A 73 -0.36 19.20 -3.86
N GLU A 74 -1.12 19.60 -2.83
CA GLU A 74 -1.13 20.96 -2.29
C GLU A 74 0.23 21.36 -1.69
N ALA A 75 0.87 20.47 -0.95
CA ALA A 75 2.19 20.70 -0.37
C ALA A 75 3.27 20.80 -1.46
N LEU A 76 3.22 19.95 -2.48
CA LEU A 76 4.14 19.98 -3.62
C LEU A 76 3.97 21.26 -4.44
N ASP A 77 2.73 21.65 -4.74
CA ASP A 77 2.41 22.92 -5.40
C ASP A 77 2.91 24.12 -4.58
N SER A 78 2.78 24.07 -3.25
CA SER A 78 3.32 25.09 -2.35
C SER A 78 4.86 25.14 -2.38
N LEU A 79 5.53 23.99 -2.34
CA LEU A 79 7.00 23.92 -2.41
C LEU A 79 7.54 24.42 -3.76
N LEU A 80 6.93 24.00 -4.87
CA LEU A 80 7.34 24.43 -6.22
C LEU A 80 7.15 25.95 -6.42
N ARG A 81 6.12 26.55 -5.81
CA ARG A 81 5.91 28.02 -5.85
C ARG A 81 6.96 28.81 -5.05
N LEU A 82 7.52 28.22 -3.99
CA LEU A 82 8.55 28.86 -3.18
C LEU A 82 9.92 28.89 -3.89
N ASP A 83 10.26 27.86 -4.66
CA ASP A 83 11.49 27.83 -5.45
C ASP A 83 11.46 28.85 -6.60
N MET A 84 10.28 29.12 -7.18
CA MET A 84 10.10 30.15 -8.21
C MET A 84 10.32 31.59 -7.74
N HIS A 85 10.21 31.88 -6.43
CA HIS A 85 10.42 33.23 -5.90
C HIS A 85 11.87 33.48 -5.42
N LYS A 86 12.73 32.45 -5.41
CA LYS A 86 14.14 32.59 -5.00
C LYS A 86 15.08 32.95 -6.16
N GLU A 87 14.67 32.76 -7.41
CA GLU A 87 15.52 33.04 -8.58
C GLU A 87 15.42 34.48 -9.14
N ILE A 88 14.52 35.33 -8.63
CA ILE A 88 14.34 36.71 -9.12
C ILE A 88 15.20 37.73 -8.36
N VAL A 89 15.89 37.33 -7.29
CA VAL A 89 16.78 38.22 -6.52
C VAL A 89 18.20 37.64 -6.51
N ALA A 90 18.89 37.75 -7.64
CA ALA A 90 20.35 37.60 -7.75
C ALA A 90 20.89 38.62 -8.75
#